data_AF-A0A5B9G2A7-F1
#
_entry.id   AF-A0A5B9G2A7-F1
#
_cell.length_a   1.000
_cell.length_b   1.000
_cell.length_c   1.000
_cell.angle_alpha   90.00
_cell.angle_beta   90.00
_cell.angle_gamma   90.00
#
_symmetry.space_group_name_H-M   'P 1'
#
loop_
_entity.id
_entity.type
_entity.pdbx_description
1 polymer ?
#
loop_
_entity_poly.entity_id
_entity_poly.type
_entity_poly.pdbx_seq_one_letter_code
_entity_poly.pdbx_strand_id
1 'polypeptide(L)'
;MSIPREHSLDYPRLGGTLILSAGVALFGCWFTGMYAITGIAWLGAVVAIVALVAAVVGVVLLFSRRRTAEPHTGERMLGRGQRVVLGVAASAALLVVVALGFLDGYVWMPEALMPGMTAAEIRARMDDAGELGSSLTMLGIWTVCWGLAALAPCVLGVIGPAWLSARRMLLLTLGIVAAAIFFQWMGTFSMGMGVADTFGTSGGQSSFWVFYSMLGQASLIAVIALWLRPWTGGPRAA
;
A
#
# COMPACT_ATOMS: atom_id res chain seq x y z
N MET A 1 23.75 19.59 45.47
CA MET A 1 22.52 18.76 45.50
C MET A 1 21.79 19.02 44.19
N SER A 2 22.00 18.17 43.18
CA SER A 2 21.43 18.34 41.84
C SER A 2 20.05 17.70 41.78
N ILE A 3 19.01 18.51 41.55
CA ILE A 3 17.64 18.03 41.37
C ILE A 3 17.58 17.23 40.06
N PRO A 4 17.12 15.96 40.07
CA PRO A 4 16.94 15.19 38.86
C PRO A 4 15.90 15.86 37.98
N ARG A 5 16.26 16.17 36.73
CA ARG A 5 15.33 16.71 35.73
C ARG A 5 14.22 15.69 35.49
N GLU A 6 13.00 16.04 35.90
CA GLU A 6 11.81 15.27 35.57
C GLU A 6 11.68 15.19 34.04
N HIS A 7 11.64 13.95 33.54
CA HIS A 7 11.35 13.66 32.14
C HIS A 7 9.89 14.05 31.87
N SER A 8 9.67 15.28 31.42
CA SER A 8 8.39 15.72 30.89
C SER A 8 8.05 14.85 29.67
N LEU A 9 7.14 13.90 29.87
CA LEU A 9 6.60 13.06 28.80
C LEU A 9 5.94 13.97 27.75
N ASP A 10 6.45 13.94 26.52
CA ASP A 10 5.92 14.65 25.34
C ASP A 10 4.50 14.12 24.99
N TYR A 11 3.48 14.55 25.73
CA TYR A 11 2.07 14.21 25.50
C TYR A 11 1.50 14.55 24.10
N PRO A 12 1.89 15.63 23.39
CA PRO A 12 1.22 15.97 22.12
C PRO A 12 1.54 15.01 20.95
N ARG A 13 2.58 14.17 21.07
CA ARG A 13 2.96 13.20 20.01
C ARG A 13 2.20 11.87 20.13
N LEU A 14 1.67 11.55 21.31
CA LEU A 14 0.82 10.37 21.52
C LEU A 14 -0.56 10.55 20.88
N GLY A 15 -1.12 11.77 20.91
CA GLY A 15 -2.43 12.07 20.33
C GLY A 15 -2.53 11.79 18.83
N GLY A 16 -1.56 12.25 18.04
CA GLY A 16 -1.57 12.02 16.58
C GLY A 16 -1.44 10.54 16.20
N THR A 17 -0.68 9.77 16.98
CA THR A 17 -0.49 8.33 16.73
C THR A 17 -1.74 7.54 17.11
N LEU A 18 -2.41 7.91 18.21
CA LEU A 18 -3.68 7.32 18.64
C LEU A 18 -4.81 7.63 17.64
N ILE A 19 -4.88 8.86 17.11
CA ILE A 19 -5.88 9.24 16.12
C ILE A 19 -5.68 8.47 14.81
N LEU A 20 -4.43 8.31 14.35
CA LEU A 20 -4.12 7.54 13.15
C LEU A 20 -4.46 6.04 13.34
N SER A 21 -4.12 5.48 14.50
CA SER A 21 -4.40 4.08 14.85
C SER A 21 -5.90 3.82 14.98
N ALA A 22 -6.63 4.75 15.61
CA ALA A 22 -8.08 4.70 15.73
C ALA A 22 -8.76 4.85 14.37
N GLY A 23 -8.26 5.73 13.49
CA GLY A 23 -8.76 5.87 12.12
C GLY A 23 -8.62 4.59 11.30
N VAL A 24 -7.46 3.93 11.38
CA VAL A 24 -7.23 2.65 10.70
C VAL A 24 -8.11 1.52 11.28
N ALA A 25 -8.27 1.47 12.60
CA ALA A 25 -9.13 0.50 13.26
C ALA A 25 -10.62 0.71 12.91
N LEU A 26 -11.10 1.96 12.94
CA LEU A 26 -12.47 2.30 12.57
C LEU A 26 -12.74 2.02 11.09
N PHE A 27 -11.78 2.27 10.21
CA PHE A 27 -11.87 1.92 8.79
C PHE A 27 -11.95 0.40 8.61
N GLY A 28 -11.11 -0.37 9.29
CA GLY A 28 -11.18 -1.84 9.27
C GLY A 28 -12.52 -2.38 9.80
N CYS A 29 -13.05 -1.81 10.88
CA CYS A 29 -14.37 -2.18 11.43
C CYS A 29 -15.52 -1.84 10.47
N TRP A 30 -15.49 -0.65 9.86
CA TRP A 30 -16.49 -0.23 8.85
C TRP A 30 -16.49 -1.17 7.63
N PHE A 31 -15.29 -1.52 7.16
CA PHE A 31 -15.10 -2.45 6.04
C PHE A 31 -15.61 -3.86 6.37
N THR A 32 -15.30 -4.36 7.56
CA THR A 32 -15.79 -5.65 8.05
C THR A 32 -17.32 -5.68 8.16
N GLY A 33 -17.93 -4.57 8.62
CA GLY A 33 -19.38 -4.41 8.69
C GLY A 33 -20.05 -4.44 7.31
N MET A 34 -19.45 -3.80 6.29
CA MET A 34 -19.98 -3.82 4.92
C MET A 34 -20.01 -5.23 4.33
N TYR A 35 -18.97 -6.03 4.59
CA TYR A 35 -18.86 -7.41 4.08
C TYR A 35 -19.65 -8.45 4.85
N ALA A 36 -19.94 -8.20 6.13
CA ALA A 36 -20.86 -9.02 6.90
C ALA A 36 -22.29 -8.93 6.33
N ILE A 37 -22.67 -7.79 5.74
CA ILE A 37 -23.99 -7.58 5.11
C ILE A 37 -24.11 -8.33 3.78
N THR A 38 -23.00 -8.58 3.06
CA THR A 38 -23.01 -9.27 1.75
C THR A 38 -22.76 -10.78 1.83
N GLY A 39 -22.65 -11.36 3.03
CA GLY A 39 -22.40 -12.80 3.20
C GLY A 39 -20.96 -13.25 2.94
N ILE A 40 -20.02 -12.31 2.72
CA ILE A 40 -18.59 -12.60 2.44
C ILE A 40 -17.71 -12.10 3.61
N ALA A 41 -18.15 -12.40 4.85
CA ALA A 41 -17.51 -11.93 6.08
C ALA A 41 -16.02 -12.34 6.19
N TRP A 42 -15.64 -13.47 5.58
CA TRP A 42 -14.25 -13.96 5.60
C TRP A 42 -13.30 -13.06 4.82
N LEU A 43 -13.75 -12.43 3.73
CA LEU A 43 -12.91 -11.55 2.93
C LEU A 43 -12.72 -10.18 3.61
N GLY A 44 -13.77 -9.68 4.26
CA GLY A 44 -13.67 -8.52 5.16
C GLY A 44 -12.67 -8.76 6.30
N ALA A 45 -12.67 -9.96 6.88
CA ALA A 45 -11.69 -10.36 7.89
C ALA A 45 -10.27 -10.41 7.33
N VAL A 46 -10.05 -10.91 6.10
CA VAL A 46 -8.73 -10.92 5.46
C VAL A 46 -8.22 -9.49 5.23
N VAL A 47 -9.05 -8.60 4.70
CA VAL A 47 -8.65 -7.19 4.49
C VAL A 47 -8.38 -6.49 5.81
N ALA A 48 -9.22 -6.71 6.84
CA ALA A 48 -8.99 -6.19 8.18
C ALA A 48 -7.69 -6.73 8.79
N ILE A 49 -7.38 -8.01 8.61
CA ILE A 49 -6.13 -8.63 9.07
C ILE A 49 -4.93 -8.04 8.31
N VAL A 50 -5.01 -7.86 6.99
CA VAL A 50 -3.91 -7.27 6.20
C VAL A 50 -3.68 -5.81 6.57
N ALA A 51 -4.76 -5.02 6.72
CA ALA A 51 -4.68 -3.63 7.17
C ALA A 51 -4.13 -3.54 8.60
N LEU A 52 -4.56 -4.44 9.49
CA LEU A 52 -4.05 -4.55 10.85
C LEU A 52 -2.58 -4.95 10.85
N VAL A 53 -2.16 -5.91 10.04
CA VAL A 53 -0.75 -6.33 9.92
C VAL A 53 0.10 -5.21 9.34
N ALA A 54 -0.37 -4.50 8.31
CA ALA A 54 0.34 -3.35 7.75
C ALA A 54 0.45 -2.19 8.75
N ALA A 55 -0.62 -1.93 9.51
CA ALA A 55 -0.62 -0.95 10.60
C ALA A 55 0.33 -1.38 11.73
N VAL A 56 0.29 -2.65 12.13
CA VAL A 56 1.16 -3.22 13.17
C VAL A 56 2.60 -3.22 12.70
N VAL A 57 2.93 -3.57 11.46
CA VAL A 57 4.28 -3.49 10.90
C VAL A 57 4.72 -2.03 10.80
N GLY A 58 3.86 -1.11 10.36
CA GLY A 58 4.15 0.31 10.32
C GLY A 58 4.44 0.87 11.72
N VAL A 59 3.61 0.53 12.70
CA VAL A 59 3.78 0.87 14.13
C VAL A 59 5.05 0.22 14.67
N VAL A 60 5.28 -1.07 14.45
CA VAL A 60 6.48 -1.79 14.89
C VAL A 60 7.72 -1.16 14.28
N LEU A 61 7.76 -0.84 12.99
CA LEU A 61 8.90 -0.18 12.36
C LEU A 61 9.11 1.26 12.88
N LEU A 62 8.02 1.97 13.17
CA LEU A 62 8.04 3.30 13.79
C LEU A 62 8.57 3.28 15.22
N PHE A 63 8.19 2.27 16.02
CA PHE A 63 8.49 2.18 17.44
C PHE A 63 9.75 1.36 17.76
N SER A 64 10.14 0.38 16.94
CA SER A 64 11.34 -0.44 17.13
C SER A 64 12.62 0.38 17.10
N ARG A 65 12.65 1.50 16.35
CA ARG A 65 13.78 2.43 16.32
C ARG A 65 13.86 3.37 17.53
N ARG A 66 12.87 3.41 18.44
CA ARG A 66 12.99 4.20 19.68
C ARG A 66 13.89 3.55 20.74
N ARG A 67 14.26 2.27 20.61
CA ARG A 67 15.15 1.60 21.58
C ARG A 67 16.65 1.72 21.30
N THR A 68 17.06 2.15 20.11
CA THR A 68 18.46 2.48 19.81
C THR A 68 18.61 3.98 19.74
N ALA A 69 18.52 4.62 20.91
CA ALA A 69 18.71 6.05 21.12
C ALA A 69 20.18 6.47 20.95
N GLU A 70 20.84 6.02 19.88
CA GLU A 70 21.95 6.76 19.32
C GLU A 70 21.49 7.28 17.96
N PRO A 71 21.27 8.61 17.82
CA PRO A 71 21.05 9.19 16.51
C PRO A 71 22.24 8.78 15.66
N HIS A 72 22.02 7.90 14.68
CA HIS A 72 23.05 7.58 13.70
C HIS A 72 23.47 8.91 13.09
N THR A 73 24.66 9.37 13.47
CA THR A 73 25.18 10.73 13.38
C THR A 73 25.45 11.20 11.94
N GLY A 74 24.82 10.58 10.93
CA GLY A 74 25.08 10.84 9.52
C GLY A 74 23.89 10.69 8.57
N GLU A 75 22.64 10.49 9.03
CA GLU A 75 21.49 10.64 8.12
C GLU A 75 21.18 12.14 7.94
N ARG A 76 21.41 12.68 6.75
CA ARG A 76 21.01 14.06 6.40
C ARG A 76 19.50 14.21 6.60
N MET A 77 19.10 15.02 7.57
CA MET A 77 17.71 15.39 7.74
C MET A 77 17.25 16.20 6.53
N LEU A 78 16.08 15.85 5.98
CA LEU A 78 15.50 16.57 4.86
C LEU A 78 14.88 17.88 5.34
N GLY A 79 15.17 18.96 4.61
CA GLY A 79 14.44 20.22 4.78
C GLY A 79 12.95 20.02 4.47
N ARG A 80 12.07 20.85 5.05
CA ARG A 80 10.61 20.73 4.88
C ARG A 80 10.20 20.68 3.41
N GLY A 81 10.76 21.57 2.57
CA GLY A 81 10.46 21.60 1.14
C GLY A 81 10.86 20.30 0.41
N GLN A 82 12.04 19.76 0.73
CA GLN A 82 12.50 18.49 0.15
C GLN A 82 11.60 17.31 0.55
N ARG A 83 11.12 17.27 1.80
CA ARG A 83 10.17 16.24 2.24
C ARG A 83 8.85 16.31 1.49
N VAL A 84 8.32 17.50 1.27
CA VAL A 84 7.08 17.70 0.51
C VAL A 84 7.28 17.25 -0.93
N VAL A 85 8.33 17.70 -1.61
CA VAL A 85 8.62 17.31 -2.99
C VAL A 85 8.77 15.80 -3.14
N LEU A 86 9.55 15.16 -2.25
CA LEU A 86 9.73 13.71 -2.27
C LEU A 86 8.43 12.96 -1.96
N GLY A 87 7.64 13.44 -1.00
CA GLY A 87 6.35 12.84 -0.66
C GLY A 87 5.36 12.92 -1.81
N VAL A 88 5.24 14.08 -2.47
CA VAL A 88 4.39 14.27 -3.65
C VAL A 88 4.84 13.38 -4.80
N ALA A 89 6.14 13.35 -5.11
CA ALA A 89 6.67 12.52 -6.18
C ALA A 89 6.45 11.02 -5.92
N ALA A 90 6.70 10.57 -4.68
CA ALA A 90 6.44 9.19 -4.27
C ALA A 90 4.95 8.82 -4.37
N SER A 91 4.07 9.69 -3.90
CA SER A 91 2.62 9.47 -4.02
C SER A 91 2.14 9.43 -5.46
N ALA A 92 2.65 10.31 -6.32
CA ALA A 92 2.33 10.28 -7.75
C ALA A 92 2.77 8.97 -8.40
N ALA A 93 4.00 8.50 -8.11
CA ALA A 93 4.49 7.22 -8.59
C ALA A 93 3.62 6.03 -8.12
N LEU A 94 3.19 6.04 -6.85
CA LEU A 94 2.30 5.02 -6.31
C LEU A 94 0.91 5.03 -6.96
N LEU A 95 0.35 6.22 -7.23
CA LEU A 95 -0.91 6.34 -7.95
C LEU A 95 -0.82 5.80 -9.38
N VAL A 96 0.33 5.98 -10.05
CA VAL A 96 0.60 5.35 -11.36
C VAL A 96 0.61 3.82 -11.23
N VAL A 97 1.27 3.27 -10.21
CA VAL A 97 1.25 1.82 -9.95
C VAL A 97 -0.18 1.32 -9.77
N VAL A 98 -0.98 1.96 -8.92
CA VAL A 98 -2.38 1.59 -8.70
C VAL A 98 -3.21 1.68 -9.98
N ALA A 99 -3.05 2.76 -10.77
CA ALA A 99 -3.75 2.92 -12.03
C ALA A 99 -3.38 1.83 -13.04
N LEU A 100 -2.12 1.42 -13.12
CA LEU A 100 -1.67 0.33 -13.98
C LEU A 100 -2.23 -1.02 -13.53
N GLY A 101 -2.26 -1.31 -12.23
CA GLY A 101 -2.90 -2.54 -11.73
C GLY A 101 -4.41 -2.54 -11.94
N PHE A 102 -5.07 -1.38 -11.89
CA PHE A 102 -6.47 -1.25 -12.27
C PHE A 102 -6.69 -1.50 -13.76
N LEU A 103 -5.89 -0.87 -14.64
CA LEU A 103 -5.98 -1.06 -16.09
C LEU A 103 -5.73 -2.53 -16.49
N ASP A 104 -4.77 -3.17 -15.83
CA ASP A 104 -4.52 -4.60 -16.00
C ASP A 104 -5.74 -5.43 -15.65
N GLY A 105 -6.32 -5.23 -14.47
CA GLY A 105 -7.51 -5.95 -14.03
C GLY A 105 -8.77 -5.64 -14.83
N TYR A 106 -8.93 -4.40 -15.29
CA TYR A 106 -10.16 -3.91 -15.92
C TYR A 106 -10.18 -4.05 -17.44
N VAL A 107 -9.02 -4.05 -18.09
CA VAL A 107 -8.87 -4.02 -19.55
C VAL A 107 -7.99 -5.16 -20.05
N TRP A 108 -6.70 -5.16 -19.70
CA TRP A 108 -5.73 -6.02 -20.38
C TRP A 108 -5.88 -7.50 -20.03
N MET A 109 -6.21 -7.82 -18.78
CA MET A 109 -6.44 -9.21 -18.36
C MET A 109 -7.73 -9.78 -18.99
N PRO A 110 -8.90 -9.10 -18.95
CA PRO A 110 -10.08 -9.57 -19.67
C PRO A 110 -9.84 -9.81 -21.17
N GLU A 111 -9.18 -8.89 -21.86
CA GLU A 111 -8.88 -9.05 -23.30
C GLU A 111 -7.89 -10.19 -23.57
N ALA A 112 -6.95 -10.45 -22.66
CA ALA A 112 -6.06 -11.60 -22.74
C ALA A 112 -6.79 -12.94 -22.54
N LEU A 113 -7.85 -12.96 -21.70
CA LEU A 113 -8.69 -14.14 -21.48
C LEU A 113 -9.63 -14.42 -22.64
N MET A 114 -10.07 -13.38 -23.37
CA MET A 114 -10.99 -13.48 -24.50
C MET A 114 -10.41 -12.84 -25.77
N PRO A 115 -9.43 -13.51 -26.43
CA PRO A 115 -8.84 -13.00 -27.66
C PRO A 115 -9.91 -12.75 -28.74
N GLY A 116 -9.90 -11.55 -29.31
CA GLY A 116 -10.86 -11.14 -30.35
C GLY A 116 -12.11 -10.42 -29.83
N MET A 117 -12.27 -10.26 -28.51
CA MET A 117 -13.28 -9.38 -27.92
C MET A 117 -12.64 -8.16 -27.27
N THR A 118 -13.31 -7.02 -27.37
CA THR A 118 -12.92 -5.80 -26.66
C THR A 118 -13.36 -5.85 -25.20
N ALA A 119 -12.66 -5.13 -24.31
CA ALA A 119 -13.06 -5.06 -22.90
C ALA A 119 -14.51 -4.55 -22.70
N ALA A 120 -15.04 -3.73 -23.61
CA ALA A 120 -16.43 -3.26 -23.54
C ALA A 120 -17.44 -4.39 -23.82
N GLU A 121 -17.19 -5.21 -24.83
CA GLU A 121 -18.07 -6.35 -25.17
C GLU A 121 -18.04 -7.43 -24.08
N ILE A 122 -16.86 -7.69 -23.52
CA ILE A 122 -16.71 -8.63 -22.40
C ILE A 122 -17.56 -8.15 -21.21
N ARG A 123 -17.42 -6.88 -20.81
CA ARG A 123 -18.18 -6.34 -19.68
C ARG A 123 -19.69 -6.33 -19.92
N ALA A 124 -20.14 -6.04 -21.14
CA ALA A 124 -21.56 -6.11 -21.47
C ALA A 124 -22.12 -7.52 -21.23
N ARG A 125 -21.41 -8.56 -21.67
CA ARG A 125 -21.84 -9.94 -21.43
C ARG A 125 -21.73 -10.38 -19.97
N MET A 126 -20.72 -9.90 -19.26
CA MET A 126 -20.62 -10.14 -17.81
C MET A 126 -21.77 -9.47 -17.04
N ASP A 127 -22.22 -8.30 -17.50
CA ASP A 127 -23.37 -7.61 -16.92
C ASP A 127 -24.67 -8.39 -17.18
N ASP A 128 -24.87 -8.86 -18.42
CA ASP A 128 -26.00 -9.72 -18.80
C ASP A 128 -26.02 -11.04 -17.99
N ALA A 129 -24.85 -11.56 -17.62
CA ALA A 129 -24.70 -12.77 -16.80
C ALA A 129 -24.77 -12.50 -15.28
N GLY A 130 -24.78 -11.23 -14.83
CA GLY A 130 -24.77 -10.86 -13.42
C GLY A 130 -23.41 -10.96 -12.72
N GLU A 131 -22.33 -11.17 -13.46
CA GLU A 131 -20.96 -11.38 -12.94
C GLU A 131 -20.13 -10.08 -12.82
N LEU A 132 -20.56 -9.00 -13.48
CA LEU A 132 -19.79 -7.76 -13.51
C LEU A 132 -19.74 -7.06 -12.14
N GLY A 133 -20.84 -7.08 -11.39
CA GLY A 133 -20.97 -6.33 -10.13
C GLY A 133 -19.99 -6.80 -9.05
N SER A 134 -19.90 -8.12 -8.82
CA SER A 134 -18.97 -8.73 -7.85
C SER A 134 -17.52 -8.46 -8.25
N SER A 135 -17.20 -8.64 -9.55
CA SER A 135 -15.90 -8.38 -10.16
C SER A 135 -15.41 -6.95 -9.97
N LEU A 136 -16.27 -5.96 -10.26
CA LEU A 136 -15.93 -4.54 -10.07
C LEU A 136 -15.81 -4.14 -8.61
N THR A 137 -16.59 -4.76 -7.73
CA THR A 137 -16.54 -4.47 -6.30
C THR A 137 -15.16 -4.80 -5.73
N MET A 138 -14.61 -5.98 -6.03
CA MET A 138 -13.29 -6.37 -5.52
C MET A 138 -12.16 -5.55 -6.11
N LEU A 139 -12.20 -5.30 -7.42
CA LEU A 139 -11.21 -4.46 -8.08
C LEU A 139 -11.26 -3.02 -7.56
N GLY A 140 -12.46 -2.47 -7.36
CA GLY A 140 -12.68 -1.14 -6.79
C GLY A 140 -12.15 -1.04 -5.37
N ILE A 141 -12.35 -2.07 -4.55
CA ILE A 141 -11.86 -2.13 -3.18
C ILE A 141 -10.34 -2.14 -3.12
N TRP A 142 -9.69 -2.98 -3.92
CA TRP A 142 -8.23 -2.94 -4.06
C TRP A 142 -7.76 -1.54 -4.48
N THR A 143 -8.40 -0.95 -5.50
CA THR A 143 -8.04 0.36 -6.05
C THR A 143 -8.16 1.49 -5.02
N VAL A 144 -9.26 1.53 -4.27
CA VAL A 144 -9.48 2.55 -3.23
C VAL A 144 -8.50 2.36 -2.07
N CYS A 145 -8.35 1.13 -1.57
CA CYS A 145 -7.43 0.84 -0.45
C CYS A 145 -6.00 1.27 -0.78
N TRP A 146 -5.48 0.88 -1.95
CA TRP A 146 -4.11 1.21 -2.34
C TRP A 146 -3.95 2.63 -2.88
N GLY A 147 -5.00 3.21 -3.47
CA GLY A 147 -5.03 4.63 -3.83
C GLY A 147 -4.94 5.54 -2.60
N LEU A 148 -5.61 5.19 -1.50
CA LEU A 148 -5.46 5.90 -0.23
C LEU A 148 -4.09 5.68 0.39
N ALA A 149 -3.57 4.45 0.39
CA ALA A 149 -2.21 4.15 0.86
C ALA A 149 -1.14 4.91 0.06
N ALA A 150 -1.35 5.11 -1.24
CA ALA A 150 -0.48 5.88 -2.11
C ALA A 150 -0.31 7.34 -1.66
N LEU A 151 -1.27 7.91 -0.92
CA LEU A 151 -1.18 9.28 -0.40
C LEU A 151 -0.32 9.41 0.86
N ALA A 152 0.04 8.29 1.50
CA ALA A 152 0.79 8.31 2.76
C ALA A 152 2.15 9.03 2.68
N PRO A 153 2.99 8.86 1.64
CA PRO A 153 4.24 9.61 1.47
C PRO A 153 4.02 11.13 1.41
N CYS A 154 3.01 11.59 0.67
CA CYS A 154 2.66 13.01 0.57
C CYS A 154 2.25 13.57 1.94
N VAL A 155 1.34 12.88 2.65
CA VAL A 155 0.91 13.28 4.00
C VAL A 155 2.11 13.38 4.95
N LEU A 156 2.97 12.35 4.97
CA LEU A 156 4.19 12.35 5.78
C LEU A 156 5.22 13.41 5.33
N GLY A 157 5.24 13.78 4.05
CA GLY A 157 6.06 14.87 3.54
C GLY A 157 5.64 16.23 4.11
N VAL A 158 4.32 16.46 4.23
CA VAL A 158 3.72 17.73 4.67
C VAL A 158 3.68 17.87 6.19
N ILE A 159 3.10 16.88 6.87
CA ILE A 159 2.83 16.92 8.33
C ILE A 159 3.69 15.94 9.13
N GLY A 160 4.52 15.15 8.45
CA GLY A 160 5.34 14.15 9.12
C GLY A 160 6.46 14.75 9.98
N PRO A 161 6.99 13.94 10.89
CA PRO A 161 7.95 14.39 11.88
C PRO A 161 9.30 14.77 11.24
N ALA A 162 10.02 15.68 11.90
CA ALA A 162 11.29 16.20 11.39
C ALA A 162 12.38 15.12 11.20
N TRP A 163 12.25 13.97 11.88
CA TRP A 163 13.19 12.86 11.78
C TRP A 163 13.00 11.99 10.53
N LEU A 164 11.98 12.25 9.69
CA LEU A 164 11.74 11.49 8.48
C LEU A 164 12.88 11.72 7.47
N SER A 165 13.76 10.73 7.33
CA SER A 165 14.86 10.74 6.36
C SER A 165 14.41 10.22 4.99
N ALA A 166 15.17 10.57 3.94
CA ALA A 166 14.91 10.12 2.57
C ALA A 166 14.84 8.59 2.47
N ARG A 167 15.69 7.88 3.23
CA ARG A 167 15.70 6.41 3.30
C ARG A 167 14.38 5.85 3.82
N ARG A 168 13.80 6.44 4.86
CA ARG A 168 12.50 5.99 5.40
C ARG A 168 11.37 6.23 4.40
N MET A 169 11.40 7.37 3.70
CA MET A 169 10.44 7.66 2.64
C MET A 169 10.55 6.65 1.49
N LEU A 170 11.77 6.32 1.08
CA LEU A 170 12.03 5.32 0.04
C LEU A 170 11.55 3.92 0.45
N LEU A 171 11.91 3.47 1.67
CA LEU A 171 11.48 2.18 2.20
C LEU A 171 9.96 2.08 2.29
N LEU A 172 9.30 3.14 2.76
CA LEU A 172 7.84 3.21 2.79
C LEU A 172 7.25 3.06 1.39
N THR A 173 7.75 3.86 0.44
CA THR A 173 7.24 3.87 -0.94
C THR A 173 7.40 2.49 -1.58
N LEU A 174 8.59 1.90 -1.52
CA LEU A 174 8.86 0.56 -2.07
C LEU A 174 8.03 -0.53 -1.36
N GLY A 175 7.82 -0.40 -0.05
CA GLY A 175 6.96 -1.31 0.72
C GLY A 175 5.50 -1.25 0.24
N ILE A 176 4.98 -0.05 -0.01
CA ILE A 176 3.62 0.11 -0.57
C ILE A 176 3.56 -0.46 -1.99
N VAL A 177 4.56 -0.20 -2.86
CA VAL A 177 4.62 -0.81 -4.21
C VAL A 177 4.54 -2.33 -4.13
N ALA A 178 5.42 -2.95 -3.33
CA ALA A 178 5.47 -4.39 -3.19
C ALA A 178 4.14 -4.97 -2.69
N ALA A 179 3.55 -4.35 -1.67
CA ALA A 179 2.30 -4.81 -1.10
C ALA A 179 1.11 -4.59 -2.04
N ALA A 180 0.99 -3.44 -2.69
CA ALA A 180 -0.08 -3.16 -3.64
C ALA A 180 -0.07 -4.16 -4.81
N ILE A 181 1.10 -4.40 -5.39
CA ILE A 181 1.28 -5.36 -6.49
C ILE A 181 0.98 -6.78 -6.01
N PHE A 182 1.51 -7.18 -4.85
CA PHE A 182 1.23 -8.49 -4.28
C PHE A 182 -0.27 -8.68 -4.09
N PHE A 183 -0.99 -7.75 -3.46
CA PHE A 183 -2.42 -7.88 -3.22
C PHE A 183 -3.30 -7.60 -4.44
N GLN A 184 -2.75 -7.24 -5.61
CA GLN A 184 -3.54 -7.03 -6.84
C GLN A 184 -4.26 -8.31 -7.26
N TRP A 185 -3.69 -9.49 -6.98
CA TRP A 185 -4.35 -10.76 -7.29
C TRP A 185 -5.75 -10.85 -6.68
N MET A 186 -6.03 -10.22 -5.54
CA MET A 186 -7.38 -10.25 -4.95
C MET A 186 -8.40 -9.52 -5.83
N GLY A 187 -8.02 -8.39 -6.40
CA GLY A 187 -8.88 -7.63 -7.31
C GLY A 187 -9.05 -8.32 -8.66
N THR A 188 -7.96 -8.82 -9.23
CA THR A 188 -7.97 -9.46 -10.56
C THR A 188 -8.55 -10.87 -10.54
N PHE A 189 -8.44 -11.60 -9.42
CA PHE A 189 -9.04 -12.92 -9.28
C PHE A 189 -10.57 -12.87 -9.43
N SER A 190 -11.24 -11.91 -8.79
CA SER A 190 -12.69 -11.77 -8.92
C SER A 190 -13.12 -11.49 -10.35
N MET A 191 -12.40 -10.59 -11.04
CA MET A 191 -12.67 -10.31 -12.45
C MET A 191 -12.38 -11.51 -13.35
N GLY A 192 -11.29 -12.24 -13.11
CA GLY A 192 -10.93 -13.44 -13.86
C GLY A 192 -11.97 -14.55 -13.70
N MET A 193 -12.49 -14.75 -12.49
CA MET A 193 -13.61 -15.66 -12.23
C MET A 193 -14.88 -15.23 -12.95
N GLY A 194 -15.26 -13.95 -12.88
CA GLY A 194 -16.43 -13.45 -13.59
C GLY A 194 -16.36 -13.66 -15.11
N VAL A 195 -15.17 -13.46 -15.72
CA VAL A 195 -14.94 -13.80 -17.13
C VAL A 195 -15.04 -15.30 -17.36
N ALA A 196 -14.39 -16.11 -16.52
CA ALA A 196 -14.42 -17.57 -16.62
C ALA A 196 -15.85 -18.13 -16.56
N ASP A 197 -16.65 -17.65 -15.63
CA ASP A 197 -18.04 -18.10 -15.41
C ASP A 197 -18.96 -17.60 -16.53
N THR A 198 -18.70 -16.42 -17.10
CA THR A 198 -19.48 -15.87 -18.23
C THR A 198 -19.20 -16.61 -19.55
N PHE A 199 -17.94 -16.98 -19.81
CA PHE A 199 -17.50 -17.47 -21.12
C PHE A 199 -17.11 -18.95 -21.15
N GLY A 200 -17.12 -19.63 -20.00
CA GLY A 200 -16.67 -21.02 -19.87
C GLY A 200 -15.17 -21.19 -20.10
N THR A 201 -14.38 -20.14 -19.88
CA THR A 201 -12.92 -20.16 -20.03
C THR A 201 -12.24 -20.53 -18.72
N SER A 202 -11.01 -21.05 -18.78
CA SER A 202 -10.15 -21.20 -17.60
C SER A 202 -9.10 -20.09 -17.55
N GLY A 203 -8.49 -19.93 -16.37
CA GLY A 203 -7.69 -18.77 -16.01
C GLY A 203 -6.57 -18.37 -16.99
N GLY A 204 -6.06 -17.16 -16.80
CA GLY A 204 -5.07 -16.54 -17.66
C GLY A 204 -4.65 -15.18 -17.09
N GLN A 205 -3.57 -14.63 -17.63
CA GLN A 205 -2.98 -13.38 -17.19
C GLN A 205 -2.54 -12.58 -18.40
N SER A 206 -2.59 -11.25 -18.30
CA SER A 206 -2.02 -10.40 -19.34
C SER A 206 -0.50 -10.56 -19.38
N SER A 207 0.13 -10.25 -20.52
CA SER A 207 1.59 -10.16 -20.59
C SER A 207 2.14 -9.02 -19.70
N PHE A 208 1.34 -7.99 -19.45
CA PHE A 208 1.70 -6.87 -18.58
C PHE A 208 1.91 -7.32 -17.12
N TRP A 209 1.08 -8.25 -16.63
CA TRP A 209 1.16 -8.77 -15.27
C TRP A 209 2.53 -9.37 -14.93
N VAL A 210 3.24 -9.96 -15.90
CA VAL A 210 4.60 -10.48 -15.68
C VAL A 210 5.55 -9.34 -15.29
N PHE A 211 5.54 -8.23 -16.03
CA PHE A 211 6.37 -7.05 -15.71
C PHE A 211 5.94 -6.41 -14.40
N TYR A 212 4.63 -6.32 -14.17
CA TYR A 212 4.08 -5.72 -12.96
C TYR A 212 4.46 -6.52 -11.70
N SER A 213 4.35 -7.85 -11.73
CA SER A 213 4.76 -8.73 -10.63
C SER A 213 6.28 -8.69 -10.38
N MET A 214 7.10 -8.63 -11.43
CA MET A 214 8.55 -8.43 -11.31
C MET A 214 8.90 -7.13 -10.58
N LEU A 215 8.20 -6.03 -10.88
CA LEU A 215 8.38 -4.74 -10.18
C LEU A 215 8.04 -4.86 -8.69
N GLY A 216 6.98 -5.57 -8.34
CA GLY A 216 6.61 -5.83 -6.94
C GLY A 216 7.68 -6.63 -6.19
N GLN A 217 8.17 -7.71 -6.80
CA GLN A 217 9.24 -8.53 -6.23
C GLN A 217 10.56 -7.76 -6.08
N ALA A 218 10.97 -7.01 -7.11
CA ALA A 218 12.16 -6.17 -7.08
C ALA A 218 12.06 -5.11 -5.96
N SER A 219 10.89 -4.52 -5.79
CA SER A 219 10.62 -3.55 -4.71
C SER A 219 10.74 -4.19 -3.33
N LEU A 220 10.21 -5.42 -3.14
CA LEU A 220 10.35 -6.17 -1.89
C LEU A 220 11.81 -6.49 -1.58
N ILE A 221 12.56 -6.99 -2.56
CA ILE A 221 13.99 -7.28 -2.43
C ILE A 221 14.76 -6.00 -2.07
N ALA A 222 14.44 -4.87 -2.70
CA ALA A 222 15.05 -3.58 -2.40
C ALA A 222 14.76 -3.13 -0.97
N VAL A 223 13.52 -3.30 -0.48
CA VAL A 223 13.18 -3.03 0.94
C VAL A 223 14.04 -3.87 1.87
N ILE A 224 14.14 -5.19 1.65
CA ILE A 224 14.91 -6.11 2.48
C ILE A 224 16.40 -5.71 2.46
N ALA A 225 16.99 -5.51 1.28
CA ALA A 225 18.40 -5.14 1.12
C ALA A 225 18.72 -3.78 1.78
N LEU A 226 17.86 -2.78 1.56
CA LEU A 226 18.01 -1.45 2.16
C LEU A 226 17.70 -1.44 3.65
N TRP A 227 16.94 -2.40 4.18
CA TRP A 227 16.68 -2.51 5.61
C TRP A 227 17.85 -3.18 6.33
N LEU A 228 18.41 -4.25 5.76
CA LEU A 228 19.54 -5.00 6.33
C LEU A 228 20.86 -4.25 6.27
N ARG A 229 21.08 -3.37 5.28
CA ARG A 229 22.36 -2.66 5.13
C ARG A 229 22.60 -1.69 6.30
N PRO A 230 23.65 -1.88 7.12
CA PRO A 230 24.05 -0.91 8.13
C PRO A 230 24.34 0.43 7.44
N TRP A 231 23.87 1.55 7.98
CA TRP A 231 24.18 2.86 7.39
C TRP A 231 25.63 3.21 7.69
N THR A 232 26.52 2.93 6.74
CA THR A 232 27.88 3.48 6.74
C THR A 232 27.76 4.92 6.27
N GLY A 233 27.63 5.86 7.20
CA GLY A 233 27.52 7.28 6.89
C GLY A 233 28.60 7.71 5.89
N GLY A 234 28.21 8.54 4.91
CA GLY A 234 29.14 9.09 3.90
C GLY A 234 30.34 9.80 4.55
N PRO A 235 31.39 10.11 3.76
CA PRO A 235 32.66 10.62 4.26
C PRO A 235 32.43 11.73 5.29
N ARG A 236 32.95 11.50 6.50
CA ARG A 236 32.94 12.51 7.57
C ARG A 236 33.61 13.74 6.97
N ALA A 237 32.87 14.84 6.85
CA ALA A 237 33.50 16.11 6.52
C ALA A 237 34.55 16.38 7.60
N ALA A 238 35.82 16.42 7.18
CA ALA A 238 36.96 16.75 8.02
C ALA A 238 36.94 18.23 8.42
#